data_AF-A0A940ZA37-F1
#
_entry.id   AF-A0A940ZA37-F1
#
_cell.length_a   1.000
_cell.length_b   1.000
_cell.length_c   1.000
_cell.angle_alpha   90.00
_cell.angle_beta   90.00
_cell.angle_gamma   90.00
#
_symmetry.space_group_name_H-M   'P 1'
#
loop_
_entity.id
_entity.type
_entity.pdbx_description
1 polymer ?
#
loop_
_entity_poly.entity_id
_entity_poly.type
_entity_poly.pdbx_seq_one_letter_code
_entity_poly.pdbx_strand_id
1 'polypeptide(L)'
;LERTYFMGGGDPGEAVLIDKADYPAISHTAQKTDAPRIGGLGLSGSAVLWASGMGICLGAIGGQFKNLSEEHFRLQGQPSSGTSILRKENGFYQFVCMIAA
;
A
#
# COMPACT_ATOMS: atom_id res chain seq x y z
N LEU A 1 -18.81 -0.60 -12.67
CA LEU A 1 -17.45 -0.46 -12.12
C LEU A 1 -17.62 -0.14 -10.65
N GLU A 2 -17.25 -1.06 -9.78
CA GLU A 2 -17.21 -0.80 -8.35
C GLU A 2 -16.16 0.30 -8.09
N ARG A 3 -16.45 1.22 -7.17
CA ARG A 3 -15.55 2.32 -6.83
C ARG A 3 -15.23 2.24 -5.36
N THR A 4 -13.95 2.41 -5.04
CA THR A 4 -13.48 2.48 -3.65
C THR A 4 -13.15 3.93 -3.32
N TYR A 5 -13.60 4.39 -2.16
CA TYR A 5 -13.39 5.78 -1.73
C TYR A 5 -12.71 5.81 -0.37
N PHE A 6 -11.77 6.75 -0.22
CA PHE A 6 -11.35 7.24 1.08
C PHE A 6 -12.21 8.44 1.46
N MET A 7 -12.77 8.40 2.67
CA MET A 7 -13.50 9.53 3.24
C MET A 7 -12.50 10.40 4.00
N GLY A 8 -12.06 11.49 3.37
CA GLY A 8 -11.07 12.41 3.93
C GLY A 8 -11.70 13.61 4.61
N GLY A 9 -11.09 14.08 5.70
CA GLY A 9 -11.59 15.19 6.51
C GLY A 9 -11.47 14.87 8.00
N GLY A 10 -11.35 15.89 8.84
CA GLY A 10 -11.38 15.73 10.30
C GLY A 10 -12.79 15.70 10.87
N ASP A 11 -13.75 16.30 10.16
CA ASP A 11 -15.17 16.36 10.50
C ASP A 11 -15.98 15.53 9.49
N PRO A 12 -16.80 14.57 9.95
CA PRO A 12 -17.73 13.83 9.08
C PRO A 12 -18.65 14.72 8.22
N GLY A 13 -19.01 15.92 8.70
CA GLY A 13 -19.87 16.87 7.96
C GLY A 13 -19.17 17.56 6.79
N GLU A 14 -17.84 17.57 6.77
CA GLU A 14 -17.01 18.18 5.73
C GLU A 14 -16.24 17.12 4.92
N ALA A 15 -16.62 15.86 5.07
CA ALA A 15 -15.89 14.76 4.50
C ALA A 15 -15.96 14.76 2.96
N VAL A 16 -14.80 14.63 2.32
CA VAL A 16 -14.67 14.52 0.87
C VAL A 16 -14.41 13.07 0.49
N LEU A 17 -15.14 12.56 -0.50
CA LEU A 17 -14.86 11.25 -1.09
C LEU A 17 -13.71 11.37 -2.10
N ILE A 18 -12.65 10.61 -1.86
CA ILE A 18 -11.47 10.58 -2.72
C ILE A 18 -11.38 9.19 -3.34
N ASP A 19 -11.42 9.10 -4.66
CA ASP A 19 -11.27 7.84 -5.39
C ASP A 19 -9.96 7.11 -5.02
N LYS A 20 -10.06 5.79 -4.88
CA LYS A 20 -8.94 4.88 -4.62
C LYS A 20 -8.99 3.68 -5.55
N ALA A 21 -7.86 2.99 -5.62
CA ALA A 21 -7.78 1.69 -6.27
C ALA A 21 -8.90 0.77 -5.79
N ASP A 22 -9.53 0.09 -6.74
CA ASP A 22 -10.67 -0.81 -6.56
C ASP A 22 -10.25 -2.29 -6.40
N TYR A 23 -8.95 -2.56 -6.43
CA TYR A 23 -8.38 -3.90 -6.25
C TYR A 23 -7.98 -4.16 -4.80
N PRO A 24 -8.28 -5.37 -4.26
CA PRO A 24 -8.04 -5.69 -2.86
C PRO A 24 -6.55 -5.94 -2.56
N ALA A 25 -6.19 -5.79 -1.29
CA ALA A 25 -4.92 -6.27 -0.76
C ALA A 25 -4.91 -7.81 -0.68
N ILE A 26 -3.76 -8.42 -0.92
CA ILE A 26 -3.52 -9.84 -0.63
C ILE A 26 -3.33 -9.97 0.88
N SER A 27 -4.11 -10.85 1.51
CA SER A 27 -4.07 -11.10 2.95
C SER A 27 -2.66 -11.39 3.46
N HIS A 28 -2.34 -10.89 4.67
CA HIS A 28 -1.06 -11.11 5.38
C HIS A 28 0.21 -10.54 4.70
N THR A 29 0.04 -9.67 3.69
CA THR A 29 1.17 -8.97 3.05
C THR A 29 1.41 -7.55 3.58
N ALA A 30 0.54 -7.06 4.46
CA ALA A 30 0.60 -5.71 4.99
C ALA A 30 1.73 -5.54 6.03
N GLN A 31 2.56 -4.51 5.87
CA GLN A 31 3.63 -4.15 6.81
C GLN A 31 3.63 -2.64 7.09
N LYS A 32 3.75 -2.29 8.37
CA LYS A 32 3.91 -0.90 8.80
C LYS A 32 5.35 -0.43 8.60
N THR A 33 5.51 0.79 8.12
CA THR A 33 6.81 1.44 7.92
C THR A 33 6.72 2.94 8.16
N ASP A 34 7.87 3.61 8.08
CA ASP A 34 8.04 5.05 8.19
C ASP A 34 8.00 5.66 6.78
N ALA A 35 6.99 6.49 6.50
CA ALA A 35 6.68 6.99 5.16
C ALA A 35 7.83 7.80 4.51
N PRO A 36 8.59 8.65 5.24
CA PRO A 36 9.78 9.33 4.72
C PRO A 36 10.82 8.38 4.11
N ARG A 37 10.84 7.11 4.50
CA ARG A 37 11.84 6.13 4.05
C ARG A 37 11.51 5.47 2.72
N ILE A 38 10.27 5.60 2.23
CA ILE A 38 9.89 5.08 0.91
C ILE A 38 10.58 5.88 -0.21
N GLY A 39 11.09 7.08 0.08
CA GLY A 39 11.85 7.91 -0.86
C GLY A 39 10.98 8.48 -2.00
N GLY A 40 11.34 9.64 -2.55
CA GLY A 40 10.73 10.18 -3.78
C GLY A 40 9.25 10.60 -3.72
N LEU A 41 8.57 10.46 -2.58
CA LEU A 41 7.13 10.72 -2.44
C LEU A 41 6.77 11.89 -1.50
N GLY A 42 7.76 12.49 -0.81
CA GLY A 42 7.52 13.62 0.09
C GLY A 42 6.56 13.32 1.25
N LEU A 43 6.46 12.06 1.67
CA LEU A 43 5.51 11.59 2.69
C LEU A 43 6.08 11.75 4.10
N SER A 44 5.19 11.89 5.08
CA SER A 44 5.54 11.97 6.51
C SER A 44 4.75 10.98 7.35
N GLY A 45 5.26 10.67 8.55
CA GLY A 45 4.60 9.80 9.51
C GLY A 45 4.62 8.32 9.12
N SER A 46 3.59 7.58 9.55
CA SER A 46 3.49 6.13 9.28
C SER A 46 2.87 5.84 7.91
N ALA A 47 3.34 4.77 7.29
CA ALA A 47 2.71 4.18 6.12
C ALA A 47 2.53 2.67 6.28
N VAL A 48 1.71 2.08 5.41
CA VAL A 48 1.54 0.65 5.25
C VAL A 48 1.89 0.27 3.82
N LEU A 49 2.72 -0.75 3.65
CA LEU A 49 2.97 -1.41 2.37
C LEU A 49 2.21 -2.72 2.31
N TRP A 50 1.67 -3.08 1.16
CA TRP A 50 1.04 -4.39 0.93
C TRP A 50 1.17 -4.84 -0.52
N ALA A 51 0.95 -6.12 -0.78
CA ALA A 51 0.82 -6.64 -2.14
C ALA A 51 -0.65 -6.67 -2.57
N SER A 52 -0.91 -6.44 -3.84
CA SER A 52 -2.19 -6.62 -4.51
C SER A 52 -1.97 -7.34 -5.85
N GLY A 53 -3.03 -7.82 -6.51
CA GLY A 53 -2.88 -8.36 -7.88
C GLY A 53 -2.23 -7.36 -8.86
N MET A 54 -2.35 -6.06 -8.59
CA MET A 54 -1.82 -4.99 -9.44
C MET A 54 -0.40 -4.56 -9.09
N GLY A 55 0.20 -5.09 -8.02
CA GLY A 55 1.56 -4.73 -7.61
C GLY A 55 1.73 -4.47 -6.11
N ILE A 56 2.86 -3.83 -5.76
CA ILE A 56 3.14 -3.40 -4.40
C ILE A 56 2.56 -2.01 -4.17
N CYS A 57 1.65 -1.91 -3.21
CA CYS A 57 0.92 -0.70 -2.89
C CYS A 57 1.41 -0.07 -1.59
N LEU A 58 1.20 1.24 -1.50
CA LEU A 58 1.48 2.08 -0.36
C LEU A 58 0.21 2.84 0.04
N GLY A 59 -0.05 2.88 1.34
CA GLY A 59 -1.05 3.72 1.98
C GLY A 59 -0.40 4.56 3.05
N ALA A 60 -0.60 5.87 3.00
CA ALA A 60 -0.05 6.83 3.95
C ALA A 60 -1.16 7.67 4.58
N ILE A 61 -0.78 8.54 5.53
CA ILE A 61 -1.68 9.41 6.29
C ILE A 61 -2.55 10.24 5.34
N GLY A 62 -3.79 10.54 5.76
CA GLY A 62 -4.72 11.34 4.96
C GLY A 62 -5.26 10.61 3.73
N GLY A 63 -5.21 9.27 3.74
CA GLY A 63 -5.72 8.44 2.65
C GLY A 63 -4.86 8.50 1.39
N GLN A 64 -3.62 8.96 1.48
CA GLN A 64 -2.68 8.90 0.37
C GLN A 64 -2.47 7.45 -0.06
N PHE A 65 -2.50 7.20 -1.37
CA PHE A 65 -2.35 5.88 -1.95
C PHE A 65 -1.46 5.95 -3.18
N LYS A 66 -0.58 4.96 -3.35
CA LYS A 66 0.21 4.79 -4.58
C LYS A 66 0.50 3.31 -4.83
N ASN A 67 0.33 2.86 -6.07
CA ASN A 67 0.93 1.61 -6.53
C ASN A 67 2.38 1.90 -6.96
N LEU A 68 3.34 1.34 -6.22
CA LEU A 68 4.77 1.59 -6.41
C LEU A 68 5.35 0.80 -7.60
N SER A 69 4.65 -0.23 -8.08
CA SER A 69 5.11 -1.09 -9.17
C SER A 69 4.20 -1.07 -10.39
N GLU A 70 3.27 -0.12 -10.47
CA GLU A 70 2.22 -0.06 -11.52
C GLU A 70 2.79 -0.16 -12.94
N GLU A 71 3.90 0.53 -13.20
CA GLU A 71 4.58 0.57 -14.50
C GLU A 71 5.64 -0.53 -14.66
N HIS A 72 5.89 -1.33 -13.62
CA HIS A 72 7.02 -2.25 -13.58
C HIS A 72 6.58 -3.72 -13.66
N PHE A 73 5.61 -4.14 -12.85
CA PHE A 73 5.11 -5.51 -12.88
C PHE A 73 3.75 -5.64 -12.19
N ARG A 74 3.06 -6.73 -12.53
CA ARG A 74 1.84 -7.20 -11.86
C ARG A 74 2.06 -8.60 -11.32
N LEU A 75 1.41 -8.92 -10.21
CA LEU A 75 1.47 -10.26 -9.64
C LEU A 75 0.54 -11.16 -10.46
N GLN A 76 1.10 -12.20 -11.06
CA GLN A 76 0.34 -13.16 -11.86
C GLN A 76 -0.31 -14.24 -10.97
N GLY A 77 -1.39 -14.85 -11.45
CA GLY A 77 -2.16 -15.86 -10.72
C GLY A 77 -3.30 -15.27 -9.89
N GLN A 78 -3.88 -16.09 -9.00
CA GLN A 78 -4.93 -15.68 -8.06
C GLN A 78 -4.48 -15.89 -6.61
N PRO A 79 -3.45 -15.15 -6.17
CA PRO A 79 -2.94 -15.34 -4.83
C PRO A 79 -3.99 -14.96 -3.77
N SER A 80 -4.26 -15.90 -2.86
CA SER A 80 -5.23 -15.71 -1.77
C SER A 80 -4.57 -15.20 -0.48
N SER A 81 -3.25 -15.39 -0.34
CA SER A 81 -2.50 -15.05 0.89
C SER A 81 -1.01 -14.88 0.59
N GLY A 82 -0.28 -14.31 1.55
CA GLY A 82 1.18 -14.21 1.50
C GLY A 82 1.80 -14.01 2.87
N THR A 83 3.09 -13.72 2.88
CA THR A 83 3.83 -13.26 4.05
C THR A 83 4.81 -12.19 3.62
N SER A 84 5.19 -11.35 4.56
CA SER A 84 6.07 -10.22 4.30
C SER A 84 7.13 -10.13 5.40
N ILE A 85 8.38 -9.93 4.98
CA ILE A 85 9.51 -9.71 5.87
C ILE A 85 10.08 -8.33 5.60
N LEU A 86 10.32 -7.60 6.69
CA LEU A 86 10.96 -6.29 6.68
C LEU A 86 12.32 -6.40 7.35
N ARG A 87 13.40 -6.27 6.58
CA ARG A 87 14.76 -6.13 7.16
C ARG A 87 15.12 -4.65 7.21
N LYS A 88 15.49 -4.18 8.40
CA LYS A 88 16.07 -2.86 8.64
C LYS A 88 17.58 -3.00 8.83
N GLU A 89 18.37 -2.49 7.89
CA GLU A 89 19.84 -2.52 7.96
C GLU A 89 20.41 -1.17 7.53
N ASN A 90 21.17 -0.49 8.40
CA ASN A 90 21.81 0.81 8.12
C ASN A 90 20.88 1.87 7.52
N GLY A 91 19.59 1.85 7.88
CA GLY A 91 18.59 2.78 7.34
C GLY A 91 17.89 2.33 6.06
N PHE A 92 18.35 1.25 5.43
CA PHE A 92 17.68 0.59 4.30
C PHE A 92 16.62 -0.39 4.79
N TYR A 93 15.49 -0.41 4.09
CA TYR A 93 14.40 -1.35 4.31
C TYR A 93 14.31 -2.26 3.09
N GLN A 94 14.58 -3.54 3.29
CA GLN A 94 14.31 -4.55 2.28
C GLN A 94 12.96 -5.17 2.59
N PHE A 95 12.06 -5.08 1.62
CA PHE A 95 10.73 -5.67 1.70
C PHE A 95 10.68 -6.89 0.81
N VAL A 96 10.39 -8.04 1.41
CA VAL A 96 10.19 -9.30 0.68
C VAL A 96 8.77 -9.76 0.95
N CYS A 97 7.93 -9.74 -0.09
CA CYS A 97 6.65 -10.41 -0.09
C CYS A 97 6.79 -11.79 -0.74
N MET A 98 6.46 -12.84 0.02
CA MET A 98 6.21 -14.16 -0.53
C MET A 98 4.71 -14.33 -0.64
N ILE A 99 4.26 -14.89 -1.75
CA ILE A 99 2.84 -15.00 -2.04
C ILE A 99 2.51 -16.47 -2.26
N ALA A 100 1.47 -16.95 -1.60
CA ALA A 100 0.95 -18.29 -1.79
C ALA A 100 -0.06 -18.29 -2.95
N ALA A 101 0.07 -19.27 -3.83
CA ALA A 101 -0.88 -19.54 -4.90
C ALA A 101 -2.14 -20.21 -4.35
#